data_AF-A0A8I0LAC0-F1
#
_entry.id   AF-A0A8I0LAC0-F1
#
_cell.length_a   1.000
_cell.length_b   1.000
_cell.length_c   1.000
_cell.angle_alpha   90.00
_cell.angle_beta   90.00
_cell.angle_gamma   90.00
#
_symmetry.space_group_name_H-M   'P 1'
#
loop_
_entity.id
_entity.type
_entity.pdbx_description
1 polymer ?
#
loop_
_entity_poly.entity_id
_entity_poly.type
_entity_poly.pdbx_seq_one_letter_code
_entity_poly.pdbx_strand_id
1 'polypeptide(L)' 'MESKLVEGLYFAGEVLDVDAYTGGFNLQIAWATGHLAGVSAAERE' A
#
# COMPACT_ATOMS: atom_id res chain seq x y z
N MET A 1 -5.01 2.45 -2.65
CA MET A 1 -4.14 1.36 -3.18
C MET A 1 -4.96 0.16 -3.68
N GLU A 2 -6.10 0.40 -4.33
CA GLU A 2 -7.00 -0.68 -4.76
C GLU A 2 -6.52 -1.33 -6.07
N SER A 3 -6.77 -2.63 -6.21
CA SER A 3 -6.63 -3.37 -7.45
C SER A 3 -7.53 -2.81 -8.54
N LYS A 4 -6.99 -2.73 -9.76
CA LYS A 4 -7.77 -2.35 -10.94
C LYS A 4 -8.64 -3.47 -11.50
N LEU A 5 -8.42 -4.71 -11.04
CA LEU A 5 -9.06 -5.91 -11.57
C LEU A 5 -10.12 -6.50 -10.62
N VAL A 6 -9.98 -6.23 -9.32
CA VAL A 6 -10.83 -6.79 -8.28
C VAL A 6 -11.19 -5.68 -7.31
N GLU A 7 -12.45 -5.25 -7.35
CA GLU A 7 -12.97 -4.25 -6.43
C GLU A 7 -12.88 -4.73 -4.97
N GLY A 8 -12.54 -3.82 -4.06
CA GLY A 8 -12.38 -4.12 -2.65
C GLY A 8 -11.08 -4.84 -2.27
N LEU A 9 -10.22 -5.19 -3.23
CA LEU A 9 -8.90 -5.77 -2.96
C LEU A 9 -7.81 -4.69 -2.94
N TYR A 10 -7.06 -4.60 -1.85
CA TYR A 10 -6.02 -3.58 -1.65
C TYR A 10 -4.66 -4.22 -1.35
N PHE A 11 -3.59 -3.56 -1.77
CA PHE A 11 -2.22 -3.99 -1.53
C PHE A 11 -1.37 -2.88 -0.91
N ALA A 12 -0.41 -3.25 -0.08
CA ALA A 12 0.49 -2.33 0.60
C ALA A 12 1.79 -3.03 1.01
N GLY A 13 2.85 -2.26 1.21
CA GLY A 13 4.16 -2.75 1.62
C GLY A 13 4.89 -3.52 0.53
N GLU A 14 5.81 -4.39 0.96
CA GLU A 14 6.80 -5.08 0.12
C GLU A 14 6.20 -6.12 -0.84
N VAL A 15 4.90 -6.42 -0.74
CA VAL A 15 4.20 -7.23 -1.75
C VAL A 15 4.01 -6.48 -3.07
N LEU A 16 4.10 -5.15 -3.04
CA LEU A 16 4.10 -4.32 -4.24
C LEU A 16 5.48 -4.40 -4.91
N ASP A 17 5.50 -4.33 -6.23
CA ASP A 17 6.74 -4.28 -7.03
C ASP A 17 7.38 -2.88 -6.93
N VAL A 18 7.82 -2.55 -5.72
CA VAL A 18 8.49 -1.30 -5.36
C VAL A 18 9.57 -1.62 -4.33
N ASP A 19 10.80 -1.27 -4.63
CA ASP A 19 11.92 -1.37 -3.70
C ASP A 19 12.63 -0.03 -3.52
N ALA A 20 13.46 0.05 -2.49
CA ALA A 20 14.36 1.16 -2.27
C ALA A 20 15.64 0.69 -1.58
N TYR A 21 16.66 1.56 -1.58
CA TYR A 21 17.90 1.33 -0.84
C TYR A 21 17.64 1.14 0.67
N THR A 22 18.61 0.53 1.34
CA THR A 22 18.65 0.49 2.81
C THR A 22 18.74 1.91 3.38
N GLY A 23 18.32 2.08 4.64
CA GLY A 23 18.23 3.41 5.28
C GLY A 23 16.81 3.83 5.67
N GLY A 24 15.88 2.87 5.69
CA GLY A 24 14.50 3.09 6.15
C GLY A 24 13.48 3.41 5.05
N PHE A 25 13.90 3.49 3.79
CA PHE A 25 13.00 3.81 2.67
C PHE A 25 11.93 2.73 2.45
N ASN A 26 12.26 1.44 2.55
CA ASN A 26 11.25 0.37 2.46
C ASN A 26 10.24 0.42 3.62
N LEU A 27 10.68 0.82 4.82
CA LEU A 27 9.76 1.04 5.94
C LEU A 27 8.82 2.22 5.65
N GLN A 28 9.36 3.31 5.11
CA GLN A 28 8.54 4.45 4.70
C GLN A 28 7.52 4.08 3.61
N ILE A 29 7.92 3.28 2.62
CA ILE A 29 7.02 2.74 1.58
C ILE A 29 5.92 1.90 2.24
N ALA A 30 6.28 1.00 3.16
CA ALA A 30 5.31 0.17 3.88
C ALA A 30 4.30 1.00 4.68
N TRP A 31 4.75 2.03 5.41
CA TRP A 31 3.86 2.88 6.20
C TRP A 31 2.97 3.76 5.33
N ALA A 32 3.53 4.41 4.32
CA ALA A 32 2.77 5.30 3.44
C ALA A 32 1.70 4.53 2.64
N THR A 33 2.09 3.39 2.04
CA THR A 33 1.15 2.56 1.28
C THR A 33 0.12 1.89 2.18
N GLY A 34 0.51 1.43 3.38
CA GLY A 34 -0.40 0.84 4.36
C GLY A 34 -1.45 1.84 4.85
N HIS A 35 -1.04 3.07 5.17
CA HIS A 35 -1.97 4.13 5.55
C HIS A 35 -2.98 4.43 4.43
N LEU A 36 -2.49 4.63 3.20
CA LEU A 36 -3.37 4.90 2.05
C LEU A 36 -4.31 3.72 1.75
N ALA A 37 -3.83 2.48 1.80
CA ALA A 37 -4.67 1.29 1.61
C ALA A 37 -5.78 1.22 2.65
N GLY A 38 -5.45 1.44 3.93
CA GLY A 38 -6.41 1.41 5.03
C GLY A 38 -7.48 2.49 4.94
N VAL A 39 -7.09 3.76 4.73
CA VAL A 39 -8.08 4.86 4.61
C VAL A 39 -8.96 4.68 3.37
N SER A 40 -8.37 4.31 2.22
CA SER A 40 -9.17 4.07 1.01
C SER A 40 -10.07 2.84 1.08
N ALA A 41 -9.77 1.86 1.93
CA ALA A 41 -10.64 0.72 2.17
C ALA A 41 -11.80 1.11 3.10
N ALA A 42 -11.54 1.95 4.10
CA ALA A 42 -12.56 2.42 5.04
C ALA A 42 -13.50 3.49 4.45
N GLU A 43 -13.00 4.35 3.55
CA GLU A 43 -13.81 5.40 2.89
C GLU A 43 -14.81 4.85 1.86
N ARG A 44 -14.74 3.56 1.51
CA ARG A 44 -15.65 2.92 0.55
C ARG A 44 -16.89 2.27 1.18
N GLU A 45 -17.24 2.64 2.41
CA GLU A 45 -18.57 2.35 2.98
C GLU A 45 -19.66 3.31 2.46
#